data_AF-A0A1G7PVE7-F1
#
_entry.id   AF-A0A1G7PVE7-F1
#
_cell.length_a   1.000
_cell.length_b   1.000
_cell.length_c   1.000
_cell.angle_alpha   90.00
_cell.angle_beta   90.00
_cell.angle_gamma   90.00
#
_symmetry.space_group_name_H-M   'P 1'
#
loop_
_entity.id
_entity.type
_entity.pdbx_description
1 polymer ?
#
loop_
_entity_poly.entity_id
_entity_poly.type
_entity_poly.pdbx_seq_one_letter_code
_entity_poly.pdbx_strand_id
1 'polypeptide(L)'
;MPRAKAKTDDLATITARREALLAELARVDEQARIAQEAARDAGRPVLLAALERVKISAIDKADARSIARALATHGGKSVAAHLASISV
;
A
#
# COMPACT_ATOMS: atom_id res chain seq x y z
N MET A 1 -20.08 18.75 58.27
CA MET A 1 -20.66 18.02 57.12
C MET A 1 -19.65 18.02 55.96
N PRO A 2 -18.95 16.91 55.65
CA PRO A 2 -18.05 16.88 54.51
C PRO A 2 -18.86 16.62 53.23
N ARG A 3 -18.92 17.59 52.32
CA ARG A 3 -19.46 17.39 50.97
C ARG A 3 -18.46 16.54 50.19
N ALA A 4 -18.86 15.34 49.78
CA ALA A 4 -18.08 14.47 48.92
C ALA A 4 -17.73 15.21 47.62
N LYS A 5 -16.43 15.42 47.36
CA LYS A 5 -15.91 15.83 46.06
C LYS A 5 -16.10 14.65 45.09
N ALA A 6 -17.23 14.62 44.41
CA ALA A 6 -17.54 13.59 43.43
C ALA A 6 -16.79 13.86 42.11
N LYS A 7 -15.78 13.02 41.84
CA LYS A 7 -15.50 12.44 40.50
C LYS A 7 -15.57 13.40 39.30
N THR A 8 -14.85 14.51 39.37
CA THR A 8 -14.31 15.18 38.18
C THR A 8 -12.85 14.74 38.00
N ASP A 9 -12.58 13.43 37.97
CA ASP A 9 -11.47 12.89 37.17
C ASP A 9 -11.91 12.98 35.69
N ASP A 10 -12.33 14.16 35.25
CA ASP A 10 -11.54 15.24 34.67
C ASP A 10 -11.72 15.08 33.16
N LEU A 11 -12.91 15.49 32.73
CA LEU A 11 -13.33 15.44 31.33
C LEU A 11 -12.27 16.04 30.41
N ALA A 12 -11.55 17.07 30.89
CA ALA A 12 -10.41 17.68 30.22
C ALA A 12 -9.23 16.71 30.02
N THR A 13 -8.90 15.91 31.03
CA THR A 13 -7.88 14.85 30.92
C THR A 13 -8.31 13.76 29.92
N ILE A 14 -9.59 13.38 29.91
CA ILE A 14 -10.13 12.39 28.96
C ILE A 14 -10.08 12.94 27.52
N THR A 15 -10.47 14.20 27.31
CA THR A 15 -10.43 14.83 25.99
C THR A 15 -8.99 14.99 25.48
N ALA A 16 -8.06 15.42 26.33
CA ALA A 16 -6.64 15.52 25.97
C ALA A 16 -6.05 14.16 25.58
N ARG A 17 -6.40 13.09 26.32
CA ARG A 17 -5.98 11.73 25.97
C ARG A 17 -6.59 11.26 24.65
N ARG A 18 -7.85 11.60 24.38
CA ARG A 18 -8.50 11.30 23.10
C ARG A 18 -7.79 12.00 21.94
N GLU A 19 -7.45 13.27 22.08
CA GLU A 19 -6.73 14.02 21.05
C GLU A 19 -5.32 13.46 20.81
N ALA A 20 -4.60 13.09 21.87
CA ALA A 20 -3.30 12.43 21.75
C ALA A 20 -3.40 11.10 20.99
N LEU A 21 -4.42 10.27 21.28
CA LEU A 21 -4.65 9.01 20.59
C LEU A 21 -5.05 9.21 19.12
N LEU A 22 -5.83 10.24 18.80
CA LEU A 22 -6.15 10.58 17.40
C LEU A 22 -4.91 11.02 16.62
N ALA A 23 -4.02 11.79 17.25
CA ALA A 23 -2.75 12.17 16.64
C ALA A 23 -1.83 10.96 16.41
N GLU A 24 -1.82 10.00 17.34
CA GLU A 24 -1.08 8.75 17.19
C GLU A 24 -1.67 7.88 16.08
N LEU A 25 -3.00 7.76 16.01
CA LEU A 25 -3.70 7.06 14.93
C LEU A 25 -3.33 7.64 13.56
N ALA A 26 -3.36 8.98 13.43
CA ALA A 26 -2.99 9.66 12.18
C ALA A 26 -1.54 9.36 11.74
N ARG A 27 -0.61 9.20 12.70
CA ARG A 27 0.79 8.81 12.39
C ARG A 27 0.88 7.36 11.90
N VAL A 28 0.14 6.45 12.53
CA VAL A 28 0.09 5.04 12.12
C VAL A 28 -0.56 4.90 10.74
N ASP A 29 -1.62 5.66 10.46
CA ASP A 29 -2.28 5.68 9.15
C ASP A 29 -1.34 6.17 8.04
N GLU A 30 -0.55 7.22 8.31
CA GLU A 30 0.44 7.69 7.35
C GLU A 30 1.55 6.67 7.10
N GLN A 31 2.04 5.98 8.14
CA GLN A 31 3.00 4.89 7.98
C GLN A 31 2.43 3.73 7.16
N ALA A 32 1.16 3.37 7.40
CA ALA A 32 0.47 2.35 6.62
C ALA A 32 0.35 2.76 5.14
N ARG A 33 0.04 4.03 4.87
CA ARG A 33 -0.02 4.59 3.50
C ARG A 33 1.33 4.48 2.80
N ILE A 34 2.41 4.92 3.44
CA ILE A 34 3.77 4.85 2.89
C ILE A 34 4.17 3.39 2.63
N ALA A 35 3.88 2.47 3.56
CA ALA A 35 4.16 1.06 3.38
C ALA A 35 3.36 0.45 2.22
N GLN A 36 2.12 0.87 2.03
CA GLN A 36 1.27 0.42 0.93
C GLN A 36 1.77 0.95 -0.42
N GLU A 37 2.22 2.20 -0.49
CA GLU A 37 2.84 2.78 -1.69
C GLU A 37 4.16 2.08 -2.02
N ALA A 38 5.02 1.83 -1.02
CA ALA A 38 6.26 1.08 -1.20
C ALA A 38 6.02 -0.36 -1.68
N ALA A 39 4.98 -1.04 -1.14
CA ALA A 39 4.61 -2.39 -1.56
C ALA A 39 4.10 -2.43 -3.02
N ARG A 40 3.45 -1.36 -3.50
CA ARG A 40 3.00 -1.25 -4.90
C ARG A 40 4.19 -1.14 -5.85
N ASP A 41 5.23 -0.42 -5.47
CA ASP A 41 6.40 -0.18 -6.32
C ASP A 41 7.51 -1.24 -6.20
N ALA A 42 7.46 -2.11 -5.19
CA ALA A 42 8.50 -3.13 -4.93
C ALA A 42 8.81 -4.05 -6.13
N GLY A 43 7.81 -4.36 -6.97
CA GLY A 43 7.99 -5.22 -8.16
C GLY A 43 8.50 -4.50 -9.40
N ARG A 44 8.39 -3.17 -9.46
CA ARG A 44 8.76 -2.35 -10.63
C ARG A 44 10.26 -2.39 -10.97
N PRO A 45 11.20 -2.20 -10.03
CA PRO A 45 12.63 -2.22 -10.37
C PRO A 45 13.09 -3.60 -10.85
N VAL A 46 12.54 -4.67 -10.28
CA VAL A 46 12.84 -6.06 -10.70
C VAL A 46 12.35 -6.31 -12.12
N LEU A 47 11.13 -5.85 -12.45
CA LEU A 47 10.60 -5.97 -13.81
C LEU A 47 11.44 -5.17 -14.81
N LEU A 48 11.79 -3.92 -14.50
CA LEU A 48 12.63 -3.10 -15.39
C LEU A 48 14.01 -3.74 -15.64
N ALA A 49 14.68 -4.23 -14.60
CA ALA A 49 15.96 -4.92 -14.74
C ALA A 49 15.87 -6.22 -15.57
N ALA A 50 14.72 -6.91 -15.53
CA ALA A 50 14.48 -8.06 -16.40
C ALA A 50 14.25 -7.64 -17.86
N LEU A 51 13.48 -6.58 -18.09
CA LEU A 51 13.20 -6.05 -19.43
C LEU A 51 14.47 -5.49 -20.11
N GLU A 52 15.41 -4.90 -19.35
CA GLU A 52 16.70 -4.45 -19.87
C GLU A 52 17.55 -5.58 -20.48
N ARG A 53 17.37 -6.82 -20.01
CA ARG A 53 18.11 -8.00 -20.49
C ARG A 53 17.47 -8.68 -21.69
N VAL A 54 16.27 -8.25 -22.10
CA VAL A 54 15.49 -8.88 -23.17
C VAL A 54 15.29 -7.89 -24.31
N LYS A 55 15.56 -8.31 -25.55
CA LYS A 55 15.18 -7.51 -26.73
C LYS A 55 13.68 -7.60 -26.92
N ILE A 56 12.98 -6.53 -26.56
CA ILE A 56 11.53 -6.40 -26.76
C ILE A 56 11.31 -5.70 -28.10
N SER A 57 10.52 -6.31 -28.97
CA SER A 57 10.05 -5.67 -30.22
C SER A 57 9.21 -4.43 -29.90
N ALA A 58 9.00 -3.57 -30.89
CA ALA A 58 8.13 -2.41 -30.71
C ALA A 58 6.75 -2.85 -30.18
N ILE A 59 6.34 -2.25 -29.07
CA ILE A 59 5.06 -2.49 -28.42
C ILE A 59 4.29 -1.17 -28.40
N ASP A 60 2.99 -1.21 -28.72
CA ASP A 60 2.17 -0.01 -28.61
C ASP A 60 1.86 0.33 -27.15
N LYS A 61 1.58 1.61 -26.90
CA LYS A 61 1.18 2.12 -25.59
C LYS A 61 -0.08 1.43 -25.06
N ALA A 62 -1.02 1.04 -25.93
CA ALA A 62 -2.21 0.32 -25.50
C ALA A 62 -1.86 -1.07 -24.96
N ASP A 63 -1.00 -1.81 -25.67
CA ASP A 63 -0.57 -3.15 -25.28
C ASP A 63 0.24 -3.13 -23.97
N ALA A 64 1.18 -2.19 -23.86
CA ALA A 64 1.95 -2.00 -22.62
C ALA A 64 1.05 -1.73 -21.40
N ARG A 65 -0.02 -0.94 -21.59
CA ARG A 65 -1.01 -0.68 -20.53
C ARG A 65 -1.82 -1.93 -20.18
N SER A 66 -2.21 -2.71 -21.17
CA SER A 66 -2.95 -3.96 -20.96
C SER A 66 -2.13 -4.95 -20.15
N ILE A 67 -0.84 -5.10 -20.46
CA ILE A 67 0.08 -5.95 -19.69
C ILE A 67 0.23 -5.46 -18.26
N ALA A 68 0.43 -4.14 -18.07
CA ALA A 68 0.54 -3.56 -16.72
C ALA A 68 -0.72 -3.79 -15.89
N ARG A 69 -1.91 -3.67 -16.50
CA ARG A 69 -3.19 -3.97 -15.83
C ARG A 69 -3.31 -5.45 -15.47
N ALA A 70 -2.95 -6.36 -16.37
CA ALA A 70 -2.97 -7.79 -16.09
C ALA A 70 -2.07 -8.17 -14.89
N LEU A 71 -0.87 -7.58 -14.83
CA LEU A 71 0.06 -7.76 -13.70
C LEU A 71 -0.52 -7.21 -12.39
N ALA A 72 -1.19 -6.06 -12.43
CA ALA A 72 -1.82 -5.47 -11.23
C ALA A 72 -3.03 -6.28 -10.74
N THR A 73 -3.83 -6.83 -11.64
CA THR A 73 -5.06 -7.57 -11.29
C THR A 73 -4.78 -9.01 -10.87
N HIS A 74 -3.88 -9.70 -11.56
CA HIS A 74 -3.66 -11.15 -11.39
C HIS A 74 -2.33 -11.50 -10.70
N GLY A 75 -1.46 -10.50 -10.50
CA GLY A 75 -0.12 -10.69 -9.96
C GLY A 75 0.86 -11.28 -10.98
N GLY A 76 2.14 -10.96 -10.81
CA GLY A 76 3.20 -11.37 -11.74
C GLY A 76 3.32 -12.89 -11.93
N LYS A 77 3.13 -13.67 -10.86
CA LYS A 77 3.22 -15.14 -10.91
C LYS A 77 2.16 -15.76 -11.83
N SER A 78 0.91 -15.32 -11.73
CA SER A 78 -0.18 -15.87 -12.55
C SER A 78 -0.02 -15.51 -14.01
N VAL A 79 0.34 -14.25 -14.29
CA VAL A 79 0.58 -13.79 -15.67
C VAL A 79 1.75 -14.55 -16.29
N ALA A 80 2.87 -14.72 -15.58
CA ALA A 80 4.03 -15.47 -16.07
C ALA A 80 3.70 -16.94 -16.36
N ALA A 81 2.95 -17.60 -15.47
CA ALA A 81 2.52 -18.99 -15.67
C ALA A 81 1.62 -19.14 -16.91
N HIS A 82 0.70 -18.19 -17.12
CA HIS A 82 -0.17 -18.21 -18.30
C HIS A 82 0.62 -17.96 -19.59
N LEU A 83 1.51 -16.96 -19.61
CA LEU A 83 2.37 -16.70 -20.77
C LEU A 83 3.24 -17.92 -21.11
N ALA A 84 3.80 -18.60 -20.11
CA ALA A 84 4.56 -19.83 -20.32
C ALA A 84 3.70 -20.97 -20.92
N SER A 85 2.40 -21.01 -20.60
CA SER A 85 1.49 -22.04 -21.14
C SER A 85 1.13 -21.86 -22.62
N ILE A 86 1.24 -20.64 -23.15
CA ILE A 86 0.87 -20.31 -24.55
C ILE A 86 2.08 -20.03 -25.45
N SER A 87 3.30 -19.96 -24.90
CA SER A 87 4.53 -19.67 -25.64
C SER A 87 5.27 -20.93 -26.10
N VAL A 88 4.51 -21.97 -26.52
CA VAL A 88 5.06 -23.22 -27.09
C VAL A 88 5.58 -22.96 -28.50
#